data_AF-A0A8S1PC93-F1
#
_entry.id   AF-A0A8S1PC93-F1
#
_cell.length_a   1.000
_cell.length_b   1.000
_cell.length_c   1.000
_cell.angle_alpha   90.00
_cell.angle_beta   90.00
_cell.angle_gamma   90.00
#
_symmetry.space_group_name_H-M   'P 1'
#
loop_
_entity.id
_entity.type
_entity.pdbx_description
1 polymer ?
#
loop_
_entity_poly.entity_id
_entity_poly.type
_entity_poly.pdbx_seq_one_letter_code
_entity_poly.pdbx_strand_id
1 'polypeptide(L)'
;MVGISFIKILFMHPFLLYEGCVQNPGDDCINNGWTNGNRVIECEGKLFIGDFTGGYKVSKIFPCPPERKLIFSFTVAKFDSWDQESVFVYAEDVLVGQITYSPFEGTQICGGSYFPDLVEQKTFQFQSPIGQNSFKLQLEDNLQSYDQESWGFREIRLQILNPCVDFYSECDFLGDMWRICAGNQTLFAKFVPFKIKSINILKGIRVQMKDSRYYGGTLQTYDQNQTCLDDFNFPKYQKQS
;
A
#
# COMPACT_ATOMS: atom_id res chain seq x y z
N MET A 1 -32.34 -31.95 -4.15
CA MET A 1 -31.34 -31.55 -3.13
C MET A 1 -31.23 -30.04 -3.20
N VAL A 2 -31.62 -29.29 -2.16
CA VAL A 2 -31.51 -27.82 -2.18
C VAL A 2 -30.04 -27.48 -1.96
N GLY A 3 -29.33 -27.12 -3.02
CA GLY A 3 -27.92 -26.78 -2.92
C GLY A 3 -27.72 -25.38 -2.32
N ILE A 4 -26.71 -25.24 -1.47
CA ILE A 4 -26.37 -23.98 -0.80
C ILE A 4 -25.64 -23.06 -1.78
N SER A 5 -26.04 -21.79 -1.84
CA SER A 5 -25.30 -20.73 -2.52
C SER A 5 -24.54 -19.86 -1.51
N PHE A 6 -23.28 -19.54 -1.80
CA PHE A 6 -22.48 -18.68 -0.93
C PHE A 6 -21.43 -17.87 -1.71
N ILE A 7 -21.03 -16.76 -1.10
CA ILE A 7 -19.85 -15.99 -1.46
C ILE A 7 -18.93 -15.99 -0.24
N LYS A 8 -17.70 -16.43 -0.43
CA LYS A 8 -16.64 -16.38 0.58
C LYS A 8 -15.50 -15.55 -0.01
N ILE A 9 -15.05 -14.55 0.71
CA ILE A 9 -13.92 -13.72 0.30
C ILE A 9 -12.78 -14.00 1.26
N LEU A 10 -11.59 -14.23 0.70
CA LEU A 10 -10.37 -14.47 1.43
C LEU A 10 -9.41 -13.34 1.11
N PHE A 11 -9.01 -12.62 2.14
CA PHE A 11 -8.10 -11.51 2.03
C PHE A 11 -6.70 -11.99 2.44
N MET A 12 -5.85 -12.28 1.45
CA MET A 12 -4.50 -12.76 1.71
C MET A 12 -3.62 -11.55 2.03
N HIS A 13 -3.23 -11.43 3.30
CA HIS A 13 -2.45 -10.29 3.80
C HIS A 13 -0.94 -10.50 3.55
N PRO A 14 -0.17 -9.41 3.38
CA PRO A 14 -0.62 -8.01 3.25
C PRO A 14 -1.05 -7.63 1.82
N PHE A 15 -1.93 -6.63 1.70
CA PHE A 15 -2.29 -6.00 0.41
C PHE A 15 -1.22 -5.00 -0.01
N LEU A 16 -0.09 -5.55 -0.45
CA LEU A 16 1.10 -4.81 -0.82
C LEU A 16 0.90 -4.18 -2.20
N LEU A 17 0.77 -2.85 -2.24
CA LEU A 17 0.82 -2.08 -3.48
C LEU A 17 2.26 -1.96 -3.98
N TYR A 18 3.19 -1.82 -3.05
CA TYR A 18 4.61 -1.67 -3.36
C TYR A 18 5.48 -2.13 -2.21
N GLU A 19 6.56 -2.81 -2.55
CA GLU A 19 7.68 -3.08 -1.66
C GLU A 19 8.96 -2.67 -2.39
N GLY A 20 9.71 -1.76 -1.78
CA GLY A 20 11.01 -1.34 -2.26
C GLY A 20 12.09 -2.32 -1.81
N CYS A 21 13.03 -2.59 -2.70
CA CYS A 21 14.29 -3.27 -2.40
C CYS A 21 15.48 -2.30 -2.46
N VAL A 22 16.43 -2.44 -1.53
CA VAL A 22 17.73 -1.77 -1.60
C VAL A 22 18.75 -2.84 -1.26
N GLN A 23 19.50 -3.28 -2.27
CA GLN A 23 20.45 -4.40 -2.22
C GLN A 23 21.87 -3.93 -2.53
N ASN A 24 22.87 -4.73 -2.20
CA ASN A 24 24.29 -4.39 -2.30
C ASN A 24 24.73 -4.09 -3.75
N PRO A 25 25.83 -3.34 -3.95
CA PRO A 25 26.33 -3.06 -5.29
C PRO A 25 26.80 -4.36 -5.96
N GLY A 26 26.16 -4.74 -7.06
CA GLY A 26 26.38 -6.03 -7.75
C GLY A 26 25.21 -7.02 -7.63
N ASP A 27 24.26 -6.75 -6.73
CA ASP A 27 22.97 -7.43 -6.66
C ASP A 27 21.89 -6.58 -7.37
N ASP A 28 20.90 -7.22 -8.01
CA ASP A 28 19.77 -6.50 -8.60
C ASP A 28 18.79 -6.04 -7.51
N CYS A 29 19.00 -4.82 -6.98
CA CYS A 29 17.99 -3.75 -6.83
C CYS A 29 18.49 -2.51 -6.05
N ILE A 30 18.63 -1.35 -6.69
CA ILE A 30 18.73 -0.03 -6.03
C ILE A 30 18.09 1.08 -6.91
N ASN A 31 17.56 2.14 -6.30
CA ASN A 31 16.66 3.14 -6.91
C ASN A 31 15.48 2.56 -7.71
N ASN A 32 14.55 1.90 -7.04
CA ASN A 32 13.28 1.34 -7.56
C ASN A 32 12.32 2.35 -8.22
N GLY A 33 12.77 3.10 -9.22
CA GLY A 33 12.02 4.14 -9.90
C GLY A 33 11.59 5.27 -8.96
N TRP A 34 12.44 5.67 -8.00
CA TRP A 34 12.30 6.93 -7.29
C TRP A 34 12.98 8.04 -8.10
N THR A 35 12.23 9.08 -8.42
CA THR A 35 12.76 10.30 -9.02
C THR A 35 13.68 10.97 -8.01
N ASN A 36 14.89 11.33 -8.46
CA ASN A 36 16.01 11.84 -7.65
C ASN A 36 16.54 10.85 -6.59
N GLY A 37 16.13 9.59 -6.60
CA GLY A 37 16.61 8.55 -5.68
C GLY A 37 17.92 7.89 -6.07
N ASN A 38 18.77 8.56 -6.86
CA ASN A 38 19.97 7.95 -7.48
C ASN A 38 21.18 7.84 -6.55
N ARG A 39 21.12 8.46 -5.35
CA ARG A 39 22.19 8.39 -4.36
C ARG A 39 22.01 7.15 -3.49
N VAL A 40 23.12 6.51 -3.16
CA VAL A 40 23.14 5.38 -2.23
C VAL A 40 24.28 5.57 -1.24
N ILE A 41 24.00 5.35 0.04
CA ILE A 41 24.98 5.35 1.13
C ILE A 41 24.93 4.01 1.87
N GLU A 42 26.10 3.52 2.28
CA GLU A 42 26.23 2.34 3.14
C GLU A 42 26.44 2.77 4.60
N CYS A 43 25.70 2.15 5.51
CA CYS A 43 25.87 2.28 6.94
C CYS A 43 25.70 0.90 7.60
N GLU A 44 26.69 0.46 8.38
CA GLU A 44 26.76 -0.89 8.98
C GLU A 44 26.39 -2.04 8.02
N GLY A 45 26.94 -2.03 6.80
CA GLY A 45 26.65 -3.06 5.80
C GLY A 45 25.21 -3.04 5.28
N LYS A 46 24.46 -1.97 5.55
CA LYS A 46 23.12 -1.73 5.02
C LYS A 46 23.14 -0.53 4.10
N LEU A 47 22.57 -0.70 2.92
CA LEU A 47 22.38 0.40 1.99
C LEU A 47 21.07 1.17 2.24
N PHE A 48 21.14 2.46 2.00
CA PHE A 48 20.03 3.41 2.02
C PHE A 48 20.03 4.23 0.74
N ILE A 49 18.85 4.54 0.23
CA ILE A 49 18.68 5.58 -0.80
C ILE A 49 18.88 6.92 -0.08
N GLY A 50 19.94 7.65 -0.43
CA GLY A 50 20.53 8.76 0.33
C GLY A 50 22.00 8.91 -0.09
N ASP A 51 22.80 9.86 0.36
CA ASP A 51 22.68 10.88 1.39
C ASP A 51 21.98 12.16 0.88
N PHE A 52 20.80 12.43 1.42
CA PHE A 52 20.00 13.60 1.07
C PHE A 52 20.18 14.69 2.11
N THR A 53 20.26 15.94 1.66
CA THR A 53 20.43 17.13 2.49
C THR A 53 20.06 18.39 1.71
N GLY A 54 19.89 19.51 2.40
CA GLY A 54 19.74 20.83 1.76
C GLY A 54 18.38 21.06 1.11
N GLY A 55 17.30 20.53 1.69
CA GLY A 55 15.96 20.63 1.09
C GLY A 55 15.72 19.62 -0.03
N TYR A 56 16.37 18.46 0.03
CA TYR A 56 16.35 17.49 -1.05
C TYR A 56 14.98 16.86 -1.20
N LYS A 57 14.55 16.63 -2.45
CA LYS A 57 13.24 16.03 -2.76
C LYS A 57 13.40 14.75 -3.57
N VAL A 58 12.84 13.67 -3.06
CA VAL A 58 12.65 12.41 -3.80
C VAL A 58 11.18 12.09 -3.92
N SER A 59 10.76 11.47 -5.01
CA SER A 59 9.36 11.11 -5.20
C SER A 59 9.16 9.87 -6.04
N LYS A 60 7.96 9.29 -5.91
CA LYS A 60 7.53 8.17 -6.74
C LYS A 60 6.02 8.24 -6.96
N ILE A 61 5.59 7.92 -8.18
CA ILE A 61 4.18 7.76 -8.52
C ILE A 61 3.79 6.30 -8.30
N PHE A 62 2.75 6.08 -7.49
CA PHE A 62 2.18 4.77 -7.22
C PHE A 62 0.82 4.63 -7.91
N PRO A 63 0.60 3.55 -8.69
CA PRO A 63 -0.75 3.19 -9.10
C PRO A 63 -1.54 2.76 -7.86
N CYS A 64 -2.69 3.39 -7.64
CA CYS A 64 -3.54 3.13 -6.49
C CYS A 64 -4.98 3.47 -6.85
N PRO A 65 -5.96 2.58 -6.61
CA PRO A 65 -7.36 2.93 -6.75
C PRO A 65 -7.74 4.15 -5.88
N PRO A 66 -8.73 4.95 -6.30
CA PRO A 66 -9.20 6.08 -5.54
C PRO A 66 -9.82 5.63 -4.23
N GLU A 67 -9.81 6.55 -3.26
CA GLU A 67 -10.50 6.40 -1.99
C GLU A 67 -10.11 5.12 -1.21
N ARG A 68 -8.80 4.85 -1.11
CA ARG A 68 -8.25 3.75 -0.31
C ARG A 68 -7.54 4.32 0.93
N LYS A 69 -7.73 3.65 2.07
CA LYS A 69 -6.88 3.87 3.25
C LYS A 69 -5.55 3.16 3.04
N LEU A 70 -4.47 3.92 3.08
CA LEU A 70 -3.11 3.46 2.83
C LEU A 70 -2.29 3.48 4.10
N ILE A 71 -1.36 2.53 4.19
CA ILE A 71 -0.28 2.50 5.17
C ILE A 71 1.02 2.60 4.40
N PHE A 72 1.79 3.64 4.66
CA PHE A 72 3.14 3.82 4.14
C PHE A 72 4.14 3.64 5.27
N SER A 73 5.04 2.67 5.13
CA SER A 73 6.12 2.47 6.08
C SER A 73 7.46 2.41 5.38
N PHE A 74 8.51 2.83 6.07
CA PHE A 74 9.88 2.79 5.61
C PHE A 74 10.82 2.89 6.79
N THR A 75 12.05 2.46 6.60
CA THR A 75 13.14 2.67 7.55
C THR A 75 13.89 3.94 7.13
N VAL A 76 13.89 4.95 7.99
CA VAL A 76 14.65 6.18 7.81
C VAL A 76 16.00 6.07 8.53
N ALA A 77 17.03 6.68 7.96
CA ALA A 77 18.32 6.89 8.60
C ALA A 77 18.59 8.38 8.70
N LYS A 78 18.82 8.87 9.91
CA LYS A 78 19.44 10.15 10.25
C LYS A 78 20.95 9.94 10.32
N PHE A 79 21.71 10.78 9.65
CA PHE A 79 23.16 10.82 9.74
C PHE A 79 23.60 12.17 10.31
N ASP A 80 24.57 12.12 11.22
CA ASP A 80 25.17 13.30 11.89
C ASP A 80 24.17 14.14 12.76
N SER A 81 24.54 15.34 13.18
CA SER A 81 23.82 16.20 14.13
C SER A 81 22.69 17.01 13.53
N TRP A 82 21.41 16.67 13.72
CA TRP A 82 20.31 17.49 13.20
C TRP A 82 19.85 18.57 14.18
N ASP A 83 19.68 19.81 13.73
CA ASP A 83 19.32 20.95 14.56
C ASP A 83 17.80 21.18 14.66
N GLN A 84 17.06 20.14 15.10
CA GLN A 84 15.57 20.09 15.08
C GLN A 84 14.98 20.13 13.66
N GLU A 85 15.73 19.60 12.69
CA GLU A 85 15.28 19.44 11.32
C GLU A 85 14.45 18.16 11.13
N SER A 86 13.84 18.07 9.96
CA SER A 86 12.78 17.12 9.69
C SER A 86 12.84 16.55 8.28
N VAL A 87 12.35 15.32 8.14
CA VAL A 87 11.88 14.76 6.87
C VAL A 87 10.36 14.80 6.86
N PHE A 88 9.81 15.40 5.82
CA PHE A 88 8.38 15.53 5.55
C PHE A 88 7.95 14.48 4.53
N VAL A 89 6.77 13.92 4.73
CA VAL A 89 6.14 12.94 3.84
C VAL A 89 4.89 13.57 3.24
N TYR A 90 4.83 13.66 1.92
CA TYR A 90 3.70 14.23 1.19
C TYR A 90 3.04 13.19 0.29
N ALA A 91 1.72 13.21 0.21
CA ALA A 91 0.93 12.50 -0.78
C ALA A 91 0.11 13.52 -1.60
N GLU A 92 0.36 13.63 -2.90
CA GLU A 92 -0.18 14.72 -3.76
C GLU A 92 -0.01 16.11 -3.13
N ASP A 93 1.21 16.41 -2.69
CA ASP A 93 1.57 17.70 -2.08
C ASP A 93 0.85 18.02 -0.74
N VAL A 94 0.05 17.09 -0.21
CA VAL A 94 -0.53 17.15 1.14
C VAL A 94 0.40 16.49 2.15
N LEU A 95 0.75 17.20 3.22
CA LEU A 95 1.58 16.66 4.30
C LEU A 95 0.83 15.54 5.04
N VAL A 96 1.37 14.33 5.02
CA VAL A 96 0.81 13.12 5.67
C VAL A 96 1.68 12.59 6.81
N GLY A 97 2.91 13.08 6.93
CA GLY A 97 3.85 12.66 7.97
C GLY A 97 5.00 13.63 8.12
N GLN A 98 5.57 13.68 9.31
CA GLN A 98 6.78 14.42 9.62
C GLN A 98 7.60 13.63 10.62
N ILE A 99 8.91 13.63 10.43
CA ILE A 99 9.88 13.00 11.32
C ILE A 99 10.86 14.09 11.69
N THR A 100 11.04 14.36 12.97
CA THR A 100 11.93 15.43 13.48
C THR A 100 12.96 14.81 14.39
N TYR A 101 14.20 15.25 14.27
CA TYR A 101 15.31 14.77 15.10
C TYR A 101 16.12 15.91 15.70
N SER A 102 16.70 15.62 16.86
CA SER A 102 17.63 16.48 17.60
C SER A 102 19.08 16.00 17.41
N PRO A 103 20.08 16.83 17.78
CA PRO A 103 21.47 16.57 17.41
C PRO A 103 22.01 15.25 17.98
N PHE A 104 21.62 14.93 19.22
CA PHE A 104 22.18 13.84 20.03
C PHE A 104 21.30 12.58 20.09
N GLU A 105 20.34 12.43 19.17
CA GLU A 105 19.51 11.23 19.10
C GLU A 105 20.21 10.08 18.36
N GLY A 106 20.25 8.90 19.00
CA GLY A 106 20.73 7.65 18.40
C GLY A 106 22.09 7.18 18.91
N THR A 107 22.83 6.49 18.03
CA THR A 107 24.15 5.90 18.30
C THR A 107 25.03 6.03 17.06
N GLN A 108 26.34 6.15 17.23
CA GLN A 108 27.25 6.20 16.08
C GLN A 108 27.33 4.83 15.39
N ILE A 109 26.77 4.72 14.19
CA ILE A 109 26.73 3.47 13.42
C ILE A 109 27.24 3.64 11.98
N CYS A 110 27.28 4.88 11.45
CA CYS A 110 27.64 5.16 10.06
C CYS A 110 29.01 5.83 9.89
N GLY A 111 29.92 5.72 10.89
CA GLY A 111 31.34 6.06 10.74
C GLY A 111 31.76 7.48 11.13
N GLY A 112 30.85 8.32 11.65
CA GLY A 112 31.23 9.58 12.30
C GLY A 112 31.96 9.37 13.62
N SER A 113 32.56 10.42 14.18
CA SER A 113 33.31 10.36 15.44
C SER A 113 32.70 11.16 16.60
N TYR A 114 31.64 11.94 16.36
CA TYR A 114 31.17 12.93 17.34
C TYR A 114 29.65 12.95 17.53
N PHE A 115 28.87 12.76 16.48
CA PHE A 115 27.41 12.86 16.55
C PHE A 115 26.70 11.56 16.16
N PRO A 116 25.66 11.16 16.92
CA PRO A 116 25.00 9.89 16.73
C PRO A 116 24.14 9.86 15.46
N ASP A 117 24.11 8.69 14.84
CA ASP A 117 23.18 8.35 13.75
C ASP A 117 21.94 7.66 14.34
N LEU A 118 20.83 7.68 13.63
CA LEU A 118 19.61 6.99 14.07
C LEU A 118 18.94 6.28 12.90
N VAL A 119 18.67 4.99 13.06
CA VAL A 119 17.93 4.19 12.09
C VAL A 119 16.68 3.65 12.75
N GLU A 120 15.52 3.99 12.19
CA GLU A 120 14.25 3.51 12.73
C GLU A 120 13.17 3.36 11.67
N GLN A 121 12.18 2.51 11.96
CA GLN A 121 11.02 2.33 11.10
C GLN A 121 9.93 3.35 11.44
N LYS A 122 9.42 4.02 10.41
CA LYS A 122 8.28 4.93 10.51
C LYS A 122 7.10 4.38 9.72
N THR A 123 5.89 4.72 10.18
CA THR A 123 4.64 4.32 9.55
C THR A 123 3.65 5.48 9.58
N PHE A 124 3.06 5.79 8.43
CA PHE A 124 2.06 6.83 8.24
C PHE A 124 0.82 6.24 7.60
N GLN A 125 -0.35 6.71 8.02
CA GLN A 125 -1.63 6.34 7.42
C GLN A 125 -2.27 7.55 6.77
N PHE A 126 -2.74 7.39 5.54
CA PHE A 126 -3.42 8.45 4.80
C PHE A 126 -4.44 7.87 3.82
N GLN A 127 -5.29 8.73 3.28
CA GLN A 127 -6.27 8.36 2.26
C GLN A 127 -5.69 8.66 0.87
N SER A 128 -5.86 7.76 -0.10
CA SER A 128 -5.52 8.06 -1.48
C SER A 128 -6.40 9.19 -2.03
N PRO A 129 -5.87 10.00 -2.98
CA PRO A 129 -6.61 11.11 -3.56
C PRO A 129 -7.95 10.68 -4.18
N ILE A 130 -8.95 11.56 -4.09
CA ILE A 130 -10.29 11.29 -4.61
C ILE A 130 -10.25 11.32 -6.15
N GLY A 131 -10.85 10.31 -6.79
CA GLY A 131 -11.00 10.26 -8.24
C GLY A 131 -9.72 9.99 -9.04
N GLN A 132 -8.58 9.72 -8.39
CA GLN A 132 -7.32 9.41 -9.06
C GLN A 132 -6.95 7.93 -8.93
N ASN A 133 -6.43 7.35 -10.01
CA ASN A 133 -5.94 5.96 -10.05
C ASN A 133 -4.44 5.84 -9.78
N SER A 134 -3.81 6.93 -9.39
CA SER A 134 -2.41 7.00 -8.99
C SER A 134 -2.22 8.19 -8.06
N PHE A 135 -1.12 8.19 -7.31
CA PHE A 135 -0.70 9.37 -6.55
C PHE A 135 0.82 9.46 -6.46
N LYS A 136 1.35 10.67 -6.34
CA LYS A 136 2.75 10.99 -6.05
C LYS A 136 2.96 10.97 -4.55
N LEU A 137 3.89 10.13 -4.10
CA LEU A 137 4.47 10.23 -2.76
C LEU A 137 5.82 10.95 -2.86
N GLN A 138 6.05 11.92 -1.99
CA GLN A 138 7.28 12.70 -1.94
C GLN A 138 7.84 12.71 -0.52
N LEU A 139 9.16 12.57 -0.41
CA LEU A 139 9.90 12.82 0.81
C LEU A 139 10.78 14.04 0.58
N GLU A 140 10.81 14.94 1.55
CA GLU A 140 11.53 16.21 1.49
C GLU A 140 12.10 16.54 2.86
N ASP A 141 13.34 17.01 2.93
CA ASP A 141 13.92 17.52 4.18
C ASP A 141 13.89 19.05 4.26
N ASN A 142 14.22 19.59 5.43
CA ASN A 142 14.57 21.00 5.61
C ASN A 142 15.98 21.18 6.18
N LEU A 143 16.89 20.23 5.95
CA LEU A 143 18.28 20.31 6.40
C LEU A 143 18.99 21.47 5.71
N GLN A 144 19.99 22.00 6.40
CA GLN A 144 20.88 23.01 5.85
C GLN A 144 21.94 22.37 4.93
N SER A 145 22.17 22.96 3.76
CA SER A 145 22.96 22.34 2.70
C SER A 145 24.48 22.37 2.91
N TYR A 146 24.96 23.10 3.92
CA TYR A 146 26.38 23.25 4.23
C TYR A 146 26.84 22.41 5.42
N ASP A 147 25.92 21.73 6.10
CA ASP A 147 26.22 20.83 7.20
C ASP A 147 26.48 19.41 6.69
N GLN A 148 27.21 18.60 7.47
CA GLN A 148 27.48 17.18 7.13
C GLN A 148 26.25 16.28 7.39
N GLU A 149 25.16 16.89 7.85
CA GLU A 149 23.87 16.31 8.10
C GLU A 149 23.24 15.78 6.83
N SER A 150 22.76 14.55 6.92
CA SER A 150 22.03 13.95 5.83
C SER A 150 21.06 12.89 6.31
N TRP A 151 20.24 12.40 5.39
CA TRP A 151 19.38 11.25 5.62
C TRP A 151 19.36 10.29 4.44
N GLY A 152 18.84 9.10 4.71
CA GLY A 152 18.44 8.16 3.69
C GLY A 152 17.25 7.31 4.13
N PHE A 153 16.79 6.45 3.25
CA PHE A 153 15.71 5.52 3.56
C PHE A 153 15.87 4.17 2.85
N ARG A 154 15.21 3.15 3.40
CA ARG A 154 15.13 1.80 2.83
C ARG A 154 13.83 1.11 3.26
N GLU A 155 13.62 -0.11 2.78
CA GLU A 155 12.52 -1.00 3.23
C GLU A 155 11.12 -0.37 3.12
N ILE A 156 10.90 0.39 2.04
CA ILE A 156 9.62 1.02 1.80
C ILE A 156 8.54 -0.03 1.54
N ARG A 157 7.40 0.13 2.21
CA ARG A 157 6.18 -0.63 1.95
C ARG A 157 5.00 0.31 1.85
N LEU A 158 4.17 0.08 0.83
CA LEU A 158 2.87 0.73 0.68
C LEU A 158 1.79 -0.35 0.66
N GLN A 159 0.82 -0.24 1.55
CA GLN A 159 -0.22 -1.24 1.75
C GLN A 159 -1.62 -0.61 1.78
N ILE A 160 -2.63 -1.36 1.36
CA ILE A 160 -4.03 -1.00 1.58
C ILE A 160 -4.49 -1.58 2.93
N LEU A 161 -4.94 -0.72 3.84
CA LEU A 161 -5.39 -1.11 5.18
C LEU A 161 -6.71 -1.90 5.13
N ASN A 162 -7.68 -1.42 4.34
CA ASN A 162 -9.01 -2.00 4.21
C ASN A 162 -9.30 -2.33 2.75
N PRO A 163 -8.70 -3.41 2.21
CA PRO A 163 -8.99 -3.89 0.85
C PRO A 163 -10.47 -4.23 0.71
N CYS A 164 -11.00 -4.07 -0.49
CA CYS A 164 -12.38 -4.44 -0.80
C CYS A 164 -12.47 -5.17 -2.14
N VAL A 165 -13.55 -5.91 -2.31
CA VAL A 165 -14.01 -6.47 -3.58
C VAL A 165 -15.28 -5.75 -3.97
N ASP A 166 -15.33 -5.29 -5.22
CA ASP A 166 -16.50 -4.62 -5.77
C ASP A 166 -17.20 -5.58 -6.75
N PHE A 167 -18.48 -5.82 -6.51
CA PHE A 167 -19.36 -6.60 -7.37
C PHE A 167 -20.30 -5.65 -8.11
N TYR A 168 -20.63 -5.99 -9.35
CA TYR A 168 -21.42 -5.12 -10.23
C TYR A 168 -22.57 -5.88 -10.89
N SER A 169 -23.69 -5.19 -11.12
CA SER A 169 -24.88 -5.77 -11.75
C SER A 169 -24.77 -5.92 -13.28
N GLU A 170 -23.80 -5.23 -13.90
CA GLU A 170 -23.50 -5.31 -15.34
C GLU A 170 -22.06 -5.75 -15.61
N CYS A 171 -21.75 -6.05 -16.87
CA CYS A 171 -20.38 -6.35 -17.29
C CYS A 171 -19.55 -5.06 -17.34
N ASP A 172 -18.24 -5.21 -17.39
CA ASP A 172 -17.25 -4.13 -17.46
C ASP A 172 -17.32 -3.14 -16.28
N PHE A 173 -17.68 -3.64 -15.10
CA PHE A 173 -17.76 -2.89 -13.84
C PHE A 173 -18.79 -1.75 -13.86
N LEU A 174 -19.91 -1.97 -14.56
CA LEU A 174 -21.02 -1.02 -14.71
C LEU A 174 -22.25 -1.41 -13.88
N GLY A 175 -23.23 -0.49 -13.81
CA GLY A 175 -24.49 -0.70 -13.10
C GLY A 175 -24.40 -0.48 -11.58
N ASP A 176 -25.27 -1.15 -10.85
CA ASP A 176 -25.29 -1.10 -9.38
C ASP A 176 -24.02 -1.75 -8.81
N MET A 177 -23.43 -1.12 -7.80
CA MET A 177 -22.20 -1.58 -7.17
C MET A 177 -22.45 -2.03 -5.73
N TRP A 178 -21.89 -3.18 -5.37
CA TRP A 178 -21.92 -3.72 -4.01
C TRP A 178 -20.50 -4.08 -3.57
N ARG A 179 -20.05 -3.44 -2.49
CA ARG A 179 -18.68 -3.51 -1.99
C ARG A 179 -18.60 -4.34 -0.71
N ILE A 180 -17.66 -5.30 -0.66
CA ILE A 180 -17.31 -6.02 0.56
C ILE A 180 -15.85 -5.77 0.91
N CYS A 181 -15.61 -5.17 2.06
CA CYS A 181 -14.26 -4.88 2.56
C CYS A 181 -13.80 -5.87 3.62
N ALA A 182 -12.49 -5.98 3.82
CA ALA A 182 -11.93 -6.71 4.95
C ALA A 182 -12.50 -6.20 6.29
N GLY A 183 -12.73 -7.12 7.25
CA GLY A 183 -13.42 -6.83 8.50
C GLY A 183 -14.96 -6.88 8.43
N ASN A 184 -15.58 -6.46 7.32
CA ASN A 184 -17.05 -6.42 7.16
C ASN A 184 -17.67 -7.73 6.62
N GLN A 185 -16.86 -8.78 6.46
CA GLN A 185 -17.07 -9.85 5.47
C GLN A 185 -18.20 -10.85 5.75
N THR A 186 -18.79 -10.86 6.95
CA THR A 186 -19.77 -11.91 7.32
C THR A 186 -21.22 -11.46 7.30
N LEU A 187 -21.49 -10.17 7.48
CA LEU A 187 -22.87 -9.65 7.50
C LEU A 187 -23.43 -9.49 6.09
N PHE A 188 -22.63 -8.99 5.15
CA PHE A 188 -23.10 -8.67 3.81
C PHE A 188 -23.19 -9.88 2.88
N ALA A 189 -22.33 -10.89 3.00
CA ALA A 189 -22.35 -12.08 2.13
C ALA A 189 -23.69 -12.85 2.14
N LYS A 190 -24.56 -12.57 3.13
CA LYS A 190 -25.92 -13.13 3.25
C LYS A 190 -26.96 -12.34 2.45
N PHE A 191 -26.67 -11.11 2.04
CA PHE A 191 -27.55 -10.23 1.27
C PHE A 191 -26.85 -9.80 -0.01
N VAL A 192 -26.94 -10.63 -1.03
CA VAL A 192 -26.49 -10.25 -2.38
C VAL A 192 -27.61 -9.42 -3.03
N PRO A 193 -27.37 -8.13 -3.34
CA PRO A 193 -28.44 -7.21 -3.74
C PRO A 193 -28.94 -7.44 -5.17
N PHE A 194 -28.09 -7.96 -6.05
CA PHE A 194 -28.35 -8.13 -7.47
C PHE A 194 -27.62 -9.35 -8.06
N LYS A 195 -27.94 -9.66 -9.32
CA LYS A 195 -27.22 -10.66 -10.12
C LYS A 195 -25.82 -10.13 -10.44
N ILE A 196 -24.78 -10.88 -10.07
CA ILE A 196 -23.40 -10.42 -10.25
C ILE A 196 -22.96 -10.73 -11.67
N LYS A 197 -22.56 -9.69 -12.41
CA LYS A 197 -22.06 -9.80 -13.78
C LYS A 197 -20.58 -9.44 -13.93
N SER A 198 -20.01 -8.64 -13.04
CA SER A 198 -18.56 -8.41 -13.04
C SER A 198 -18.02 -8.21 -11.62
N ILE A 199 -16.73 -8.45 -11.44
CA ILE A 199 -16.05 -8.40 -10.14
C ILE A 199 -14.70 -7.70 -10.30
N ASN A 200 -14.50 -6.61 -9.57
CA ASN A 200 -13.20 -5.96 -9.44
C ASN A 200 -12.48 -6.49 -8.20
N ILE A 201 -11.36 -7.19 -8.44
CA ILE A 201 -10.58 -7.91 -7.43
C ILE A 201 -9.17 -7.33 -7.42
N LEU A 202 -8.78 -6.73 -6.29
CA LEU A 202 -7.39 -6.32 -6.09
C LEU A 202 -6.49 -7.56 -5.95
N LYS A 203 -5.27 -7.46 -6.47
CA LYS A 203 -4.24 -8.51 -6.34
C LYS A 203 -4.09 -8.90 -4.86
N GLY A 204 -4.06 -10.21 -4.60
CA GLY A 204 -4.00 -10.77 -3.24
C GLY A 204 -5.37 -11.07 -2.60
N ILE A 205 -6.49 -10.70 -3.24
CA ILE A 205 -7.82 -11.14 -2.81
C ILE A 205 -8.22 -12.39 -3.60
N ARG A 206 -8.83 -13.36 -2.92
CA ARG A 206 -9.48 -14.52 -3.54
C ARG A 206 -10.96 -14.53 -3.22
N VAL A 207 -11.79 -14.50 -4.25
CA VAL A 207 -13.25 -14.60 -4.17
C VAL A 207 -13.65 -16.04 -4.53
N GLN A 208 -14.40 -16.68 -3.65
CA GLN A 208 -14.92 -18.02 -3.87
C GLN A 208 -16.45 -17.97 -3.88
N MET A 209 -17.05 -18.48 -4.94
CA MET A 209 -18.48 -18.40 -5.20
C MET A 209 -19.03 -19.78 -5.52
N LYS A 210 -20.16 -20.14 -4.92
CA LYS A 210 -20.91 -21.34 -5.28
C LYS A 210 -22.37 -20.96 -5.42
N ASP A 211 -22.98 -21.35 -6.52
CA ASP A 211 -24.42 -21.28 -6.74
C ASP A 211 -24.89 -22.64 -7.24
N SER A 212 -25.85 -23.25 -6.56
CA SER A 212 -26.32 -24.60 -6.89
C SER A 212 -26.99 -24.71 -8.25
N ARG A 213 -27.39 -23.59 -8.85
CA ARG A 213 -28.01 -23.54 -10.19
C ARG A 213 -26.98 -23.46 -11.33
N TYR A 214 -25.74 -23.08 -11.05
CA TYR A 214 -24.72 -22.83 -12.08
C TYR A 214 -23.55 -23.80 -11.93
N TYR A 215 -23.00 -24.27 -13.05
CA TYR A 215 -21.88 -25.23 -13.09
C TYR A 215 -22.07 -26.45 -12.15
N GLY A 216 -23.30 -26.94 -12.03
CA GLY A 216 -23.65 -28.06 -11.14
C GLY A 216 -23.36 -27.82 -9.65
N GLY A 217 -23.27 -26.56 -9.19
CA GLY A 217 -22.89 -26.24 -7.82
C GLY A 217 -21.40 -26.41 -7.52
N THR A 218 -20.55 -26.39 -8.54
CA THR A 218 -19.09 -26.40 -8.37
C THR A 218 -18.60 -25.10 -7.75
N LEU A 219 -17.60 -25.18 -6.87
CA LEU A 219 -16.95 -24.00 -6.28
C LEU A 219 -16.12 -23.27 -7.35
N GLN A 220 -16.46 -22.03 -7.62
CA GLN A 220 -15.73 -21.14 -8.52
C GLN A 220 -14.80 -20.24 -7.70
N THR A 221 -13.57 -20.04 -8.19
CA THR A 221 -12.54 -19.25 -7.49
C THR A 221 -11.98 -18.22 -8.46
N TYR A 222 -11.95 -16.96 -8.02
CA TYR A 222 -11.45 -15.81 -8.76
C TYR A 222 -10.41 -15.08 -7.92
N ASP A 223 -9.26 -14.76 -8.50
CA ASP A 223 -8.17 -14.00 -7.88
C ASP A 223 -7.69 -12.81 -8.73
N GLN A 224 -8.44 -12.52 -9.80
CA GLN A 224 -8.26 -11.42 -10.73
C GLN A 224 -9.61 -10.85 -11.15
N ASN A 225 -9.60 -9.65 -11.71
CA ASN A 225 -10.78 -8.99 -12.27
C ASN A 225 -11.55 -9.91 -13.21
N GLN A 226 -12.87 -9.93 -13.05
CA GLN A 226 -13.81 -10.61 -13.93
C GLN A 226 -14.64 -9.56 -14.65
N THR A 227 -14.33 -9.29 -15.92
CA THR A 227 -15.01 -8.25 -16.72
C THR A 227 -16.44 -8.65 -17.06
N CYS A 228 -16.71 -9.94 -17.24
CA CYS A 228 -18.06 -10.44 -17.44
C CYS A 228 -18.14 -11.89 -16.96
N LEU A 229 -19.16 -12.20 -16.17
CA LEU A 229 -19.46 -13.52 -15.68
C LEU A 229 -20.80 -13.98 -16.24
N ASP A 230 -20.87 -15.26 -16.57
CA ASP A 230 -22.12 -15.91 -16.94
C ASP A 230 -23.00 -16.08 -15.69
N ASP A 231 -23.77 -15.02 -15.44
CA ASP A 231 -25.07 -15.02 -14.80
C ASP A 231 -25.20 -15.61 -13.36
N PHE A 232 -24.25 -15.41 -12.44
CA PHE A 232 -24.46 -15.81 -11.04
C PHE A 232 -25.68 -15.14 -10.41
N ASN A 233 -26.62 -15.93 -9.89
CA ASN A 233 -27.83 -15.42 -9.25
C ASN A 233 -27.95 -16.01 -7.84
N PHE A 234 -27.50 -15.29 -6.82
CA PHE A 234 -27.71 -15.72 -5.45
C PHE A 234 -29.18 -15.50 -5.08
N PRO A 235 -29.89 -16.49 -4.53
CA PRO A 235 -31.24 -16.25 -4.03
C PRO A 235 -31.19 -15.12 -3.01
N LYS A 236 -32.07 -14.11 -3.16
CA LYS A 236 -32.29 -13.10 -2.11
C LYS A 236 -32.60 -13.88 -0.83
N TYR A 237 -31.72 -13.84 0.16
CA TYR A 237 -31.88 -14.64 1.37
C TYR A 237 -33.18 -14.22 2.06
N GLN A 238 -34.25 -14.99 1.85
CA GLN A 238 -35.41 -14.97 2.72
C GLN A 238 -35.04 -15.85 3.90
N LYS A 239 -34.79 -15.22 5.04
CA LYS A 239 -34.67 -15.93 6.31
C LYS A 239 -35.92 -16.79 6.43
N GLN A 240 -35.77 -18.12 6.38
CA GLN A 240 -36.89 -19.01 6.74
C GLN A 240 -37.29 -18.61 8.16
N SER A 241 -38.53 -18.15 8.27
CA SER A 241 -39.23 -17.84 9.52
C SER A 241 -39.28 -19.06 10.42
#